data_AF-A0A0F2NI46-F1
#
_entry.id   AF-A0A0F2NI46-F1
#
_cell.length_a   1.000
_cell.length_b   1.000
_cell.length_c   1.000
_cell.angle_alpha   90.00
_cell.angle_beta   90.00
_cell.angle_gamma   90.00
#
_symmetry.space_group_name_H-M   'P 1'
#
loop_
_entity.id
_entity.type
_entity.pdbx_description
1 polymer ?
#
loop_
_entity_poly.entity_id
_entity_poly.type
_entity_poly.pdbx_seq_one_letter_code
_entity_poly.pdbx_strand_id
1 'polypeptide(L)'
;MTAHKGTGKFFDMVQNTLNGSKDGTEKVIGSGARLTIETIDGFAQLLRDGLAEAETVIIEFEGDVEIDITALQLFCSACKTAAAMEKKIIHRGPLPQSLLSLAEAAGSERQEHCNNNNMSCFRQFGGSHNG
;
A
#
# COMPACT_ATOMS: atom_id res chain seq x y z
N MET A 1 -50.03 -25.60 -6.26
CA MET A 1 -49.79 -24.30 -6.91
C MET A 1 -48.65 -23.62 -6.17
N THR A 2 -47.51 -23.55 -6.84
CA THR A 2 -46.21 -23.05 -6.39
C THR A 2 -46.15 -21.52 -6.39
N ALA A 3 -45.49 -20.93 -5.40
CA ALA A 3 -44.90 -19.60 -5.52
C ALA A 3 -43.56 -19.57 -4.76
N HIS A 4 -42.49 -19.76 -5.52
CA HIS A 4 -41.10 -19.60 -5.08
C HIS A 4 -40.86 -18.13 -4.68
N LYS A 5 -40.42 -17.90 -3.43
CA LYS A 5 -39.94 -16.61 -2.94
C LYS A 5 -38.44 -16.50 -3.21
N GLY A 6 -38.05 -15.31 -3.68
CA GLY A 6 -36.82 -15.05 -4.41
C GLY A 6 -35.50 -15.23 -3.66
N THR A 7 -34.54 -15.76 -4.40
CA THR A 7 -33.12 -15.91 -4.06
C THR A 7 -32.23 -14.88 -4.77
N GLY A 8 -32.79 -13.76 -5.25
CA GLY A 8 -32.04 -12.74 -6.01
C GLY A 8 -31.06 -11.90 -5.18
N LYS A 9 -31.41 -11.56 -3.93
CA LYS A 9 -30.62 -10.59 -3.14
C LYS A 9 -29.26 -11.10 -2.64
N PHE A 10 -29.09 -12.42 -2.52
CA PHE A 10 -27.82 -12.98 -2.03
C PHE A 10 -26.78 -13.05 -3.16
N PHE A 11 -27.21 -13.38 -4.38
CA PHE A 11 -26.31 -13.41 -5.54
C PHE A 11 -25.85 -11.99 -5.92
N ASP A 12 -26.73 -10.99 -5.91
CA ASP A 12 -26.36 -9.59 -6.18
C ASP A 12 -25.36 -9.03 -5.14
N MET A 13 -25.46 -9.45 -3.87
CA MET A 13 -24.57 -9.00 -2.79
C MET A 13 -23.16 -9.63 -2.89
N VAL A 14 -23.08 -10.90 -3.27
CA VAL A 14 -21.79 -11.57 -3.51
C VAL A 14 -21.13 -11.00 -4.78
N GLN A 15 -21.90 -10.68 -5.81
CA GLN A 15 -21.38 -10.09 -7.05
C GLN A 15 -20.89 -8.64 -6.85
N ASN A 16 -21.56 -7.86 -5.99
CA ASN A 16 -21.07 -6.52 -5.60
C ASN A 16 -19.83 -6.54 -4.70
N THR A 17 -19.54 -7.66 -4.03
CA THR A 17 -18.31 -7.83 -3.23
C THR A 17 -17.12 -8.25 -4.11
N LEU A 18 -17.39 -8.80 -5.30
CA LEU A 18 -16.36 -9.18 -6.28
C LEU A 18 -16.13 -8.14 -7.38
N ASN A 19 -17.00 -7.13 -7.52
CA ASN A 19 -16.93 -6.07 -8.53
C ASN A 19 -16.40 -4.72 -8.00
N GLY A 20 -15.76 -4.69 -6.84
CA GLY A 20 -14.97 -3.54 -6.38
C GLY A 20 -13.50 -3.73 -6.74
N SER A 21 -13.12 -3.63 -8.01
CA SER A 21 -12.46 -2.42 -8.51
C SER A 21 -12.47 -2.44 -10.03
N LYS A 22 -12.77 -1.29 -10.64
CA LYS A 22 -12.47 -1.01 -12.05
C LYS A 22 -11.04 -1.47 -12.36
N ASP A 23 -10.82 -2.05 -13.55
CA ASP A 23 -9.54 -2.50 -14.11
C ASP A 23 -8.42 -1.44 -14.02
N GLY A 24 -7.90 -1.21 -12.82
CA GLY A 24 -6.66 -0.50 -12.59
C GLY A 24 -5.54 -1.51 -12.67
N THR A 25 -4.56 -1.26 -13.53
CA THR A 25 -3.40 -2.14 -13.64
C THR A 25 -2.66 -2.18 -12.29
N GLU A 26 -2.40 -3.38 -11.78
CA GLU A 26 -1.63 -3.59 -10.56
C GLU A 26 -0.21 -4.03 -10.90
N LYS A 27 0.78 -3.50 -10.18
CA LYS A 27 2.17 -3.96 -10.23
C LYS A 27 2.64 -4.37 -8.85
N VAL A 28 3.07 -5.61 -8.71
CA VAL A 28 3.69 -6.11 -7.47
C VAL A 28 5.21 -5.95 -7.57
N ILE A 29 5.84 -5.38 -6.53
CA ILE A 29 7.29 -5.27 -6.38
C ILE A 29 7.72 -5.84 -5.02
N GLY A 30 8.84 -6.56 -4.98
CA GLY A 30 9.42 -7.07 -3.74
C GLY A 30 10.41 -6.09 -3.14
N SER A 31 10.46 -5.99 -1.80
CA SER A 31 11.45 -5.17 -1.09
C SER A 31 12.88 -5.71 -1.23
N GLY A 32 13.03 -7.02 -1.43
CA GLY A 32 14.29 -7.70 -1.18
C GLY A 32 14.62 -7.74 0.32
N ALA A 33 15.80 -8.29 0.64
CA ALA A 33 16.28 -8.45 2.01
C ALA A 33 16.80 -7.16 2.66
N ARG A 34 17.12 -6.11 1.87
CA ARG A 34 17.73 -4.87 2.39
C ARG A 34 17.17 -3.64 1.67
N LEU A 35 16.61 -2.71 2.43
CA LEU A 35 16.24 -1.35 2.03
C LEU A 35 17.05 -0.36 2.86
N THR A 36 18.33 -0.24 2.53
CA THR A 36 19.30 0.64 3.18
C THR A 36 19.88 1.62 2.18
N ILE A 37 20.61 2.65 2.64
CA ILE A 37 21.24 3.64 1.76
C ILE A 37 22.06 3.03 0.62
N GLU A 38 22.61 1.83 0.81
CA GLU A 38 23.43 1.11 -0.18
C GLU A 38 22.60 0.46 -1.29
N THR A 39 21.36 0.06 -0.99
CA THR A 39 20.50 -0.74 -1.89
C THR A 39 19.26 0.00 -2.38
N ILE A 40 18.94 1.14 -1.75
CA ILE A 40 17.68 1.85 -1.90
C ILE A 40 17.45 2.37 -3.33
N ASP A 41 18.51 2.69 -4.07
CA ASP A 41 18.41 3.20 -5.45
C ASP A 41 17.74 2.20 -6.39
N GLY A 42 18.03 0.91 -6.23
CA GLY A 42 17.40 -0.15 -7.01
C GLY A 42 15.90 -0.24 -6.75
N PHE A 43 15.51 -0.16 -5.48
CA PHE A 43 14.11 -0.17 -5.09
C PHE A 43 13.38 1.12 -5.51
N ALA A 44 14.05 2.28 -5.44
CA ALA A 44 13.52 3.54 -5.93
C ALA A 44 13.21 3.50 -7.44
N GLN A 45 14.05 2.80 -8.23
CA GLN A 45 13.79 2.58 -9.64
C GLN A 45 12.55 1.71 -9.86
N LEU A 46 12.43 0.60 -9.12
CA LEU A 46 11.24 -0.27 -9.19
C LEU A 46 9.95 0.48 -8.85
N LEU A 47 9.98 1.37 -7.86
CA LEU A 47 8.83 2.22 -7.51
C LEU A 47 8.47 3.19 -8.64
N ARG A 48 9.46 3.84 -9.26
CA ARG A 48 9.22 4.75 -10.39
C ARG A 48 8.61 4.02 -11.58
N ASP A 49 9.16 2.86 -11.93
CA ASP A 49 8.68 2.05 -13.05
C ASP A 49 7.27 1.52 -12.76
N GLY A 50 7.03 1.04 -11.54
CA GLY A 50 5.69 0.62 -11.11
C GLY A 50 4.68 1.75 -11.18
N LEU A 51 5.02 2.95 -10.71
CA LEU A 51 4.16 4.13 -10.82
C LEU A 51 3.99 4.63 -12.25
N ALA A 52 4.86 4.27 -13.19
CA ALA A 52 4.65 4.56 -14.62
C ALA A 52 3.68 3.56 -15.26
N GLU A 53 3.82 2.28 -14.92
CA GLU A 53 3.12 1.15 -15.57
C GLU A 53 1.74 0.85 -14.99
N ALA A 54 1.52 1.14 -13.70
CA ALA A 54 0.35 0.69 -12.95
C ALA A 54 -0.44 1.84 -12.33
N GLU A 55 -1.74 1.65 -12.09
CA GLU A 55 -2.54 2.53 -11.24
C GLU A 55 -2.28 2.25 -9.75
N THR A 56 -2.00 0.99 -9.42
CA THR A 56 -1.71 0.54 -8.05
C THR A 56 -0.39 -0.22 -8.00
N VAL A 57 0.55 0.25 -7.18
CA VAL A 57 1.79 -0.45 -6.86
C VAL A 57 1.63 -1.15 -5.52
N ILE A 58 1.89 -2.46 -5.49
CA ILE A 58 1.79 -3.32 -4.31
C ILE A 58 3.21 -3.71 -3.90
N ILE A 59 3.59 -3.38 -2.68
CA ILE A 59 4.89 -3.72 -2.12
C ILE A 59 4.76 -5.00 -1.29
N GLU A 60 5.56 -6.01 -1.61
CA GLU A 60 5.72 -7.20 -0.78
C GLU A 60 7.03 -7.09 -0.01
N PHE A 61 6.93 -7.12 1.32
CA PHE A 61 8.10 -7.09 2.18
C PHE A 61 8.59 -8.50 2.50
N GLU A 62 9.90 -8.69 2.46
CA GLU A 62 10.52 -9.86 3.09
C GLU A 62 10.38 -9.77 4.62
N GLY A 63 10.24 -10.91 5.29
CA GLY A 63 9.90 -10.95 6.72
C GLY A 63 10.99 -10.37 7.64
N ASP A 64 12.25 -10.47 7.23
CA ASP A 64 13.45 -10.04 7.96
C ASP A 64 14.20 -8.90 7.25
N VAL A 65 13.49 -8.13 6.42
CA VAL A 65 14.10 -7.02 5.68
C VAL A 65 14.79 -6.01 6.61
N GLU A 66 16.07 -5.74 6.31
CA GLU A 66 16.86 -4.70 6.95
C GLU A 66 16.43 -3.34 6.38
N ILE A 67 16.02 -2.41 7.26
CA ILE A 67 15.46 -1.11 6.84
C ILE A 67 16.14 0.00 7.65
N ASP A 68 16.64 1.03 6.96
CA ASP A 68 17.14 2.26 7.58
C ASP A 68 16.28 3.49 7.23
N ILE A 69 16.67 4.65 7.78
CA ILE A 69 15.93 5.91 7.61
C ILE A 69 15.74 6.34 6.16
N THR A 70 16.61 5.93 5.23
CA THR A 70 16.50 6.28 3.81
C THR A 70 15.30 5.61 3.15
N ALA A 71 14.95 4.39 3.56
CA ALA A 71 13.73 3.74 3.10
C ALA A 71 12.48 4.51 3.53
N LEU A 72 12.43 4.98 4.77
CA LEU A 72 11.33 5.81 5.27
C LEU A 72 11.15 7.08 4.42
N GLN A 73 12.25 7.75 4.07
CA GLN A 73 12.25 8.93 3.22
C GLN A 73 11.78 8.62 1.80
N LEU A 74 12.25 7.51 1.22
CA LEU A 74 11.81 7.06 -0.10
C LEU A 74 10.30 6.80 -0.13
N PHE A 75 9.78 6.04 0.83
CA PHE A 75 8.33 5.77 0.90
C PHE A 75 7.53 7.06 1.05
N CYS A 76 7.97 7.99 1.90
CA CYS A 76 7.33 9.30 2.02
C CYS A 76 7.31 10.06 0.68
N SER A 77 8.42 10.06 -0.05
CA SER A 77 8.49 10.67 -1.38
C SER A 77 7.58 9.97 -2.37
N ALA A 78 7.59 8.64 -2.41
CA ALA A 78 6.78 7.83 -3.32
C ALA A 78 5.28 8.02 -3.08
N CYS A 79 4.83 8.09 -1.81
CA CYS A 79 3.44 8.40 -1.48
C CYS A 79 3.01 9.78 -1.99
N LYS A 80 3.87 10.80 -1.85
CA LYS A 80 3.60 12.14 -2.39
C LYS A 80 3.49 12.12 -3.92
N THR A 81 4.39 11.42 -4.59
CA THR A 81 4.37 11.25 -6.05
C THR A 81 3.10 10.52 -6.49
N ALA A 82 2.75 9.40 -5.86
CA ALA A 82 1.55 8.64 -6.18
C ALA A 82 0.28 9.50 -6.02
N ALA A 83 0.17 10.25 -4.92
CA ALA A 83 -0.94 11.17 -4.70
C ALA A 83 -1.04 12.26 -5.78
N ALA A 84 0.09 12.85 -6.20
CA ALA A 84 0.12 13.83 -7.29
C ALA A 84 -0.26 13.23 -8.66
N MET A 85 -0.10 11.92 -8.84
CA MET A 85 -0.47 11.18 -10.04
C MET A 85 -1.87 10.54 -9.95
N GLU A 86 -2.60 10.74 -8.85
CA GLU A 86 -3.87 10.05 -8.54
C GLU A 86 -3.75 8.51 -8.53
N LYS A 87 -2.55 8.01 -8.20
CA LYS A 87 -2.20 6.57 -8.11
C LYS A 87 -2.11 6.09 -6.66
N LYS A 88 -2.03 4.77 -6.49
CA LYS A 88 -1.96 4.14 -5.17
C LYS A 88 -0.66 3.38 -4.98
N ILE A 89 -0.12 3.46 -3.77
CA ILE A 89 0.90 2.54 -3.28
C ILE A 89 0.31 1.86 -2.05
N ILE A 90 0.29 0.53 -2.08
CA ILE A 90 -0.15 -0.31 -0.97
C ILE A 90 0.93 -1.36 -0.71
N HIS A 91 0.73 -2.17 0.33
CA HIS A 91 1.54 -3.35 0.58
C HIS A 91 0.67 -4.58 0.73
N ARG A 92 1.31 -5.73 0.62
CA ARG A 92 0.69 -7.02 0.87
C ARG A 92 1.42 -7.72 2.01
N GLY A 93 0.64 -8.21 2.97
CA GLY A 93 1.15 -8.87 4.16
C GLY A 93 1.33 -7.92 5.35
N PRO A 94 1.97 -8.38 6.43
CA PRO A 94 2.30 -7.54 7.57
C PRO A 94 3.45 -6.59 7.22
N LEU A 95 3.45 -5.40 7.82
CA LEU A 95 4.62 -4.52 7.76
C LEU A 95 5.78 -5.11 8.59
N PRO A 96 7.03 -5.02 8.12
CA PRO A 96 8.20 -5.39 8.90
C PRO A 96 8.27 -4.59 10.20
N GLN A 97 8.58 -5.26 11.30
CA GLN A 97 8.72 -4.60 12.60
C GLN A 97 9.82 -3.53 12.58
N SER A 98 10.88 -3.74 11.81
CA SER A 98 11.96 -2.78 11.57
C SER A 98 11.42 -1.45 11.02
N LEU A 99 10.50 -1.50 10.05
CA LEU A 99 9.87 -0.30 9.48
C LEU A 99 8.96 0.41 10.48
N LEU A 100 8.17 -0.35 11.25
CA LEU A 100 7.26 0.20 12.26
C LEU A 100 8.03 0.93 13.36
N SER A 101 9.05 0.28 13.92
CA SER A 101 9.90 0.88 14.95
C SER A 101 10.68 2.09 14.45
N LEU A 102 11.12 2.08 13.19
CA LEU A 102 11.78 3.22 12.57
C LEU A 102 10.82 4.40 12.39
N ALA A 103 9.59 4.16 11.92
CA ALA A 103 8.57 5.20 11.75
C ALA A 103 8.21 5.84 13.10
N GLU A 104 8.08 5.04 14.16
CA GLU A 104 7.86 5.51 15.53
C GLU A 104 9.03 6.37 16.02
N ALA A 105 10.26 5.86 15.91
CA ALA A 105 11.47 6.54 16.36
C ALA A 105 11.73 7.85 15.60
N ALA A 106 11.42 7.89 14.30
CA ALA A 106 11.53 9.08 13.47
C ALA A 106 10.47 10.15 13.80
N GLY A 107 9.56 9.88 14.74
CA GLY A 107 8.46 10.79 15.07
C GLY A 107 7.44 10.92 13.92
N SER A 108 7.45 10.00 12.96
CA SER A 108 6.48 9.97 11.85
C SER A 108 5.04 9.77 12.35
N GLU A 109 4.87 9.35 13.60
CA GLU A 109 3.57 9.25 14.27
C GLU A 109 3.13 10.52 15.01
N ARG A 110 4.04 11.48 15.25
CA ARG A 110 3.79 12.66 16.11
C ARG A 110 3.22 13.87 15.38
N GLN A 111 3.24 13.87 14.05
CA GLN A 111 2.47 14.83 13.25
C GLN A 111 1.44 14.04 12.44
N GLU A 112 0.21 14.15 12.90
CA GLU A 112 -0.96 13.51 12.33
C GLU A 112 -1.11 13.98 10.89
N HIS A 113 -1.12 13.03 9.96
CA HIS A 113 -1.45 13.21 8.55
C HIS A 113 -0.32 13.78 7.69
N CYS A 114 0.08 13.00 6.67
CA CYS A 114 0.73 13.60 5.52
C CYS A 114 -0.27 14.57 4.88
N ASN A 115 0.12 15.79 4.46
CA ASN A 115 -0.86 16.70 3.84
C ASN A 115 -1.49 16.11 2.54
N ASN A 116 -0.86 15.08 1.98
CA ASN A 116 -1.30 14.34 0.80
C ASN A 116 -1.96 12.98 1.15
N ASN A 117 -2.01 12.60 2.43
CA ASN A 117 -2.63 11.37 2.90
C ASN A 117 -3.18 11.57 4.33
N ASN A 118 -4.47 11.33 4.55
CA ASN A 118 -5.15 11.50 5.84
C ASN A 118 -4.67 10.55 6.96
N MET A 119 -3.47 9.99 6.84
CA MET A 119 -2.74 9.18 7.80
C MET A 119 -1.23 9.41 7.62
N SER A 120 -0.38 9.01 8.58
CA SER A 120 1.05 8.85 8.31
C SER A 120 1.21 7.93 7.09
N CYS A 121 2.17 8.21 6.18
CA CYS A 121 2.31 7.47 4.91
C CYS A 121 2.24 5.94 5.11
N PHE A 122 2.71 5.46 6.28
CA PHE A 122 2.78 4.08 6.73
C PHE A 122 1.50 3.47 7.31
N ARG A 123 0.43 4.24 7.50
CA ARG A 123 -0.82 3.76 8.12
C ARG A 123 -1.94 3.46 7.12
N GLN A 124 -1.83 3.89 5.86
CA GLN A 124 -2.68 3.37 4.78
C GLN A 124 -2.13 2.04 4.21
N PHE A 125 -1.03 1.57 4.79
CA PHE A 125 -0.55 0.21 4.60
C PHE A 125 -1.51 -0.75 5.32
N GLY A 126 -2.65 -1.01 4.71
CA GLY A 126 -3.70 -1.89 5.24
C GLY A 126 -5.06 -1.26 5.00
N GLY A 127 -5.91 -1.93 4.23
CA GLY A 127 -7.24 -1.46 3.85
C GLY A 127 -8.10 -1.03 5.03
N SER A 128 -9.09 -0.19 4.74
CA SER A 128 -10.08 0.37 5.65
C SER A 128 -10.32 -0.45 6.92
N HIS A 129 -9.80 0.03 8.04
CA HIS A 129 -10.34 -0.35 9.33
C HIS A 129 -11.63 0.44 9.53
N ASN A 130 -12.77 -0.23 9.32
CA ASN A 130 -14.02 0.20 9.93
C ASN A 130 -13.85 0.11 11.45
N GLY A 131 -13.92 1.26 12.10
CA GLY A 131 -14.23 1.41 13.53
C GLY A 131 -15.39 2.38 13.64
#